data_AF-A0A2P7YCU6-F1
#
_entry.id   AF-A0A2P7YCU6-F1
#
_cell.length_a   1.000
_cell.length_b   1.000
_cell.length_c   1.000
_cell.angle_alpha   90.00
_cell.angle_beta   90.00
_cell.angle_gamma   90.00
#
_symmetry.space_group_name_H-M   'P 1'
#
loop_
_entity.id
_entity.type
_entity.pdbx_description
1 polymer ?
#
loop_
_entity_poly.entity_id
_entity_poly.type
_entity_poly.pdbx_seq_one_letter_code
_entity_poly.pdbx_strand_id
1 'polypeptide(L)'
;MYASYTDGKDDLVLPTIITRDDFADKPEFDPDAFLYDNHRFTSLDSLLRDLKKLSENLNQDLLDLVNSEYTSFIQLGQSIGGCLELINNISLDVGKFNQQLVSSKKNMADSRDTAQRALQQKKRLNLLKNKAKLVLLLNEQCTSFETLLGLDIGELSVKRLQPKLLTLTTLYLSATKIYAILDEAHEEGCVFFEKSLKPKLLSLQLEFKAYIKETLDRVRKEPKGYDTVIMSLLHCQRIVGSSS
;
A
#
# COMPACT_ATOMS: atom_id res chain seq x y z
N MET A 1 13.64 64.63 -103.22
CA MET A 1 12.59 65.47 -102.62
C MET A 1 12.46 65.02 -101.17
N TYR A 2 12.71 65.95 -100.25
CA TYR A 2 12.44 66.03 -98.81
C TYR A 2 12.13 64.81 -97.92
N ALA A 3 12.76 64.88 -96.75
CA ALA A 3 12.72 64.02 -95.58
C ALA A 3 11.32 63.77 -94.98
N SER A 4 11.23 62.68 -94.22
CA SER A 4 10.29 62.55 -93.11
C SER A 4 10.99 61.80 -91.98
N TYR A 5 11.26 62.54 -90.91
CA TYR A 5 11.71 62.07 -89.61
C TYR A 5 10.66 61.14 -89.00
N THR A 6 11.12 60.10 -88.29
CA THR A 6 10.77 59.71 -86.89
C THR A 6 10.90 58.20 -86.72
N ASP A 7 11.99 57.74 -86.11
CA ASP A 7 11.91 56.73 -85.04
C ASP A 7 13.22 56.76 -84.24
N GLY A 8 13.42 57.86 -83.51
CA GLY A 8 14.39 57.90 -82.43
C GLY A 8 13.67 57.43 -81.17
N LYS A 9 13.70 56.13 -80.89
CA LYS A 9 13.49 55.64 -79.52
C LYS A 9 14.74 55.95 -78.71
N ASP A 10 14.92 57.24 -78.40
CA ASP A 10 15.61 57.62 -77.18
C ASP A 10 14.64 57.26 -76.04
N ASP A 11 14.74 56.03 -75.55
CA ASP A 11 14.16 55.65 -74.26
C ASP A 11 14.86 56.51 -73.20
N LEU A 12 14.26 57.66 -72.89
CA LEU A 12 14.68 58.54 -71.82
C LEU A 12 14.46 57.80 -70.50
N VAL A 13 15.48 57.07 -70.05
CA VAL A 13 15.52 56.44 -68.74
C VAL A 13 15.39 57.54 -67.69
N LEU A 14 14.27 57.55 -66.98
CA LEU A 14 14.03 58.50 -65.89
C LEU A 14 15.09 58.30 -64.79
N PRO A 15 15.56 59.38 -64.13
CA PRO A 15 16.49 59.25 -63.03
C PRO A 15 15.88 58.37 -61.93
N THR A 16 16.44 57.18 -61.76
CA THR A 16 16.02 56.26 -60.70
C THR A 16 16.77 56.65 -59.43
N ILE A 17 16.14 56.49 -58.26
CA ILE A 17 16.81 56.75 -56.97
C ILE A 17 17.67 55.52 -56.65
N ILE A 18 18.92 55.74 -56.24
CA ILE A 18 19.79 54.66 -55.79
C ILE A 18 19.21 54.02 -54.53
N THR A 19 18.94 52.72 -54.57
CA THR A 19 18.45 51.93 -53.45
C THR A 19 19.47 50.88 -53.04
N ARG A 20 19.30 50.30 -51.84
CA ARG A 20 20.17 49.24 -51.32
C ARG A 20 20.18 48.00 -52.22
N ASP A 21 19.03 47.69 -52.83
CA ASP A 21 18.84 46.51 -53.67
C ASP A 21 19.65 46.57 -54.98
N ASP A 22 20.04 47.78 -55.41
CA ASP A 22 20.87 47.97 -56.61
C ASP A 22 22.29 47.36 -56.47
N PHE A 23 22.72 47.15 -55.22
CA PHE A 23 24.02 46.58 -54.85
C PHE A 23 23.92 45.19 -54.21
N ALA A 24 22.71 44.71 -53.92
CA ALA A 24 22.52 43.37 -53.36
C ALA A 24 22.79 42.31 -54.43
N ASP A 25 23.55 41.26 -54.09
CA ASP A 25 23.76 40.06 -54.91
C ASP A 25 24.36 40.25 -56.33
N LYS A 26 25.26 41.22 -56.52
CA LYS A 26 26.09 41.36 -57.74
C LYS A 26 27.55 40.96 -57.46
N PRO A 27 27.99 39.74 -57.81
CA PRO A 27 29.35 39.27 -57.52
C PRO A 27 30.44 40.02 -58.32
N GLU A 28 30.11 40.56 -59.48
CA GLU A 28 30.97 41.44 -60.29
C GLU A 28 30.22 42.75 -60.54
N PHE A 29 30.19 43.63 -59.52
CA PHE A 29 29.61 44.96 -59.67
C PHE A 29 30.58 45.85 -60.48
N ASP A 30 30.17 46.28 -61.66
CA ASP A 30 30.87 47.30 -62.45
C ASP A 30 30.20 48.69 -62.25
N PRO A 31 30.88 49.63 -61.58
CA PRO A 31 30.36 50.98 -61.38
C PRO A 31 30.10 51.72 -62.68
N ASP A 32 30.94 51.51 -63.71
CA ASP A 32 30.88 52.28 -64.94
C ASP A 32 29.66 51.87 -65.77
N ALA A 33 29.41 50.57 -65.89
CA ALA A 33 28.17 50.04 -66.49
C ALA A 33 26.92 50.45 -65.71
N PHE A 34 26.95 50.41 -64.38
CA PHE A 34 25.81 50.79 -63.54
C PHE A 34 25.40 52.26 -63.72
N LEU A 35 26.39 53.17 -63.77
CA LEU A 35 26.15 54.60 -63.98
C LEU A 35 25.70 54.91 -65.40
N TYR A 36 26.24 54.20 -66.40
CA TYR A 36 25.88 54.36 -67.79
C TYR A 36 24.43 53.94 -68.10
N ASP A 37 23.99 52.81 -67.52
CA ASP A 37 22.66 52.26 -67.81
C ASP A 37 21.52 52.97 -67.07
N ASN A 38 21.73 53.40 -65.82
CA ASN A 38 20.63 53.86 -64.95
C ASN A 38 20.71 55.35 -64.54
N HIS A 39 21.87 55.99 -64.68
CA HIS A 39 22.10 57.35 -64.15
C HIS A 39 22.78 58.32 -65.14
N ARG A 40 22.79 58.00 -66.44
CA ARG A 40 23.44 58.80 -67.50
C ARG A 40 23.00 60.27 -67.55
N PHE A 41 21.77 60.56 -67.14
CA PHE A 41 21.17 61.92 -67.17
C PHE A 41 21.02 62.54 -65.77
N THR A 42 21.54 61.89 -64.73
CA THR A 42 21.50 62.40 -63.34
C THR A 42 22.67 63.36 -63.09
N SER A 43 22.43 64.46 -62.35
CA SER A 43 23.53 65.34 -61.96
C SER A 43 24.45 64.66 -60.95
N LEU A 44 25.76 64.83 -61.14
CA LEU A 44 26.79 64.23 -60.28
C LEU A 44 26.61 64.63 -58.80
N ASP A 45 26.17 65.87 -58.54
CA ASP A 45 25.88 66.35 -57.18
C ASP A 45 24.67 65.68 -56.55
N SER A 46 23.67 65.25 -57.33
CA SER A 46 22.54 64.47 -56.81
C SER A 46 22.98 63.05 -56.49
N LEU A 47 23.69 62.41 -57.42
CA LEU A 47 24.22 61.05 -57.26
C LEU A 47 25.13 60.94 -56.03
N LEU A 48 26.04 61.90 -55.85
CA LEU A 48 26.95 61.94 -54.70
C LEU A 48 26.19 62.11 -53.38
N ARG A 49 25.11 62.92 -53.36
CA ARG A 49 24.27 63.11 -52.17
C ARG A 49 23.49 61.84 -51.84
N ASP A 50 22.92 61.18 -52.84
CA ASP A 50 22.15 59.95 -52.66
C ASP A 50 23.04 58.79 -52.19
N LEU A 51 24.24 58.64 -52.77
CA LEU A 51 25.20 57.63 -52.35
C LEU A 51 25.75 57.88 -50.93
N LYS A 52 26.04 59.14 -50.57
CA LYS A 52 26.45 59.49 -49.21
C LYS A 52 25.35 59.20 -48.19
N LYS A 53 24.12 59.58 -48.50
CA LYS A 53 22.95 59.30 -47.65
C LYS A 53 22.72 57.79 -47.50
N LEU A 54 22.86 57.02 -48.58
CA LEU A 54 22.75 55.56 -48.52
C LEU A 54 23.86 54.96 -47.65
N SER A 55 25.11 55.43 -47.79
CA SER A 55 26.24 54.97 -46.95
C SER A 55 26.04 55.30 -45.48
N GLU A 56 25.54 56.49 -45.14
CA GLU A 56 25.25 56.88 -43.76
C GLU A 56 24.12 56.03 -43.17
N ASN A 57 23.05 55.80 -43.93
CA ASN A 57 21.95 54.92 -43.51
C ASN A 57 22.42 53.48 -43.31
N LEU A 58 23.22 52.93 -44.22
CA LEU A 58 23.76 51.56 -44.08
C LEU A 58 24.68 51.43 -42.88
N ASN A 59 25.47 52.45 -42.58
CA ASN A 59 26.33 52.45 -41.40
C ASN A 59 25.49 52.49 -40.11
N GLN A 60 24.42 53.29 -40.10
CA GLN A 60 23.48 53.34 -38.98
C GLN A 60 22.74 52.01 -38.80
N ASP A 61 22.21 51.43 -39.89
CA ASP A 61 21.56 50.12 -39.89
C ASP A 61 22.49 49.01 -39.39
N LEU A 62 23.77 49.06 -39.77
CA LEU A 62 24.77 48.09 -39.32
C LEU A 62 25.05 48.27 -37.82
N LEU A 63 25.19 49.50 -37.33
CA LEU A 63 25.34 49.76 -35.91
C LEU A 63 24.13 49.29 -35.12
N ASP A 64 22.93 49.54 -35.61
CA ASP A 64 21.69 49.11 -34.95
C ASP A 64 21.53 47.59 -34.97
N LEU A 65 21.90 46.93 -36.07
CA LEU A 65 21.93 45.47 -36.16
C LEU A 65 22.96 44.87 -35.19
N VAL A 66 24.19 45.40 -35.16
CA VAL A 66 25.23 44.90 -34.23
C VAL A 66 24.82 45.11 -32.78
N ASN A 67 24.25 46.27 -32.45
CA ASN A 67 23.80 46.57 -31.09
C ASN A 67 22.62 45.70 -30.65
N SER A 68 21.65 45.44 -31.54
CA SER A 68 20.51 44.57 -31.27
C SER A 68 20.91 43.10 -31.13
N GLU A 69 21.79 42.60 -32.01
CA GLU A 69 22.32 41.24 -31.93
C GLU A 69 23.19 41.04 -30.69
N TYR A 70 24.03 42.01 -30.34
CA TYR A 70 24.81 41.97 -29.10
C TYR A 70 23.91 41.93 -27.86
N THR A 71 22.88 42.78 -27.82
CA THR A 71 21.92 42.79 -26.71
C THR A 71 21.19 41.45 -26.58
N SER A 72 20.76 40.88 -27.71
CA SER A 72 20.10 39.57 -27.76
C SER A 72 21.03 38.44 -27.30
N PHE A 73 22.31 38.48 -27.68
CA PHE A 73 23.30 37.51 -27.23
C PHE A 73 23.56 37.59 -25.71
N ILE A 74 23.66 38.81 -25.16
CA ILE A 74 23.82 39.00 -23.72
C ILE A 74 22.57 38.51 -22.96
N GLN A 75 21.37 38.82 -23.44
CA GLN A 75 20.12 38.32 -22.86
C GLN A 75 20.04 36.79 -22.88
N LEU A 76 20.47 36.17 -23.98
CA LEU A 76 20.54 34.72 -24.09
C LEU A 76 21.54 34.12 -23.09
N GLY A 77 22.73 34.71 -22.95
CA GLY A 77 23.73 34.29 -21.97
C GLY A 77 23.21 34.38 -20.53
N GLN A 78 22.49 35.46 -20.20
CA GLN A 78 21.84 35.62 -18.89
C GLN A 78 20.75 34.57 -18.66
N SER A 79 19.92 34.29 -19.67
CA SER A 79 18.89 33.26 -19.61
C SER A 79 19.47 31.86 -19.40
N ILE A 80 20.54 31.50 -20.12
CA ILE A 80 21.23 30.21 -19.97
C ILE A 80 21.82 30.07 -18.56
N GLY A 81 22.41 31.14 -18.01
CA GLY A 81 22.89 31.16 -16.63
C GLY A 81 21.77 30.87 -15.62
N GLY A 82 20.62 31.52 -15.77
CA GLY A 82 19.43 31.27 -14.94
C GLY A 82 18.87 29.85 -15.10
N CYS A 83 18.90 29.29 -16.32
CA CYS A 83 18.50 27.91 -16.56
C CYS A 83 19.40 26.89 -15.85
N LEU A 84 20.72 27.14 -15.80
CA LEU A 84 21.66 26.26 -15.10
C LEU A 84 21.38 26.22 -13.59
N GLU A 85 21.10 27.37 -12.98
CA GLU A 85 20.70 27.45 -11.58
C GLU A 85 19.38 26.72 -11.31
N LEU A 86 18.40 26.88 -12.19
CA LEU A 86 17.11 26.18 -12.08
C LEU A 86 17.29 24.66 -12.16
N ILE A 87 18.12 24.17 -13.09
CA ILE A 87 18.43 22.74 -13.22
C ILE A 87 19.11 22.22 -11.94
N ASN A 88 20.07 22.97 -11.40
CA ASN A 88 20.73 22.58 -10.16
C ASN A 88 19.75 22.52 -8.98
N ASN A 89 18.87 23.51 -8.85
CA ASN A 89 17.83 23.53 -7.81
C ASN A 89 16.88 22.33 -7.94
N ILE A 90 16.40 22.03 -9.15
CA ILE A 90 15.56 20.85 -9.40
C ILE A 90 16.31 19.57 -9.05
N SER A 91 17.58 19.45 -9.43
CA SER A 91 18.39 18.27 -9.11
C SER A 91 18.56 18.08 -7.60
N LEU A 92 18.78 19.17 -6.86
CA LEU A 92 18.86 19.13 -5.40
C LEU A 92 17.53 18.72 -4.76
N ASP A 93 16.41 19.26 -5.24
CA ASP A 93 15.09 18.95 -4.71
C ASP A 93 14.65 17.52 -5.02
N VAL A 94 14.94 17.02 -6.22
CA VAL A 94 14.77 15.61 -6.58
C VAL A 94 15.64 14.71 -5.69
N GLY A 95 16.89 15.12 -5.42
CA GLY A 95 17.78 14.41 -4.49
C GLY A 95 17.20 14.32 -3.08
N LYS A 96 16.71 15.44 -2.52
CA LYS A 96 16.04 15.48 -1.21
C LYS A 96 14.77 14.62 -1.20
N PHE A 97 13.96 14.71 -2.25
CA PHE A 97 12.73 13.93 -2.36
C PHE A 97 13.03 12.43 -2.39
N ASN A 98 14.05 12.00 -3.14
CA ASN A 98 14.48 10.61 -3.15
C ASN A 98 14.94 10.14 -1.76
N GLN A 99 15.73 10.95 -1.05
CA GLN A 99 16.15 10.64 0.33
C GLN A 99 14.96 10.52 1.28
N GLN A 100 13.98 11.44 1.19
CA GLN A 100 12.76 11.38 1.98
C GLN A 100 11.94 10.12 1.67
N LEU A 101 11.85 9.73 0.40
CA LEU A 101 11.11 8.55 -0.03
C LEU A 101 11.76 7.25 0.47
N VAL A 102 13.09 7.17 0.41
CA VAL A 102 13.87 6.05 0.98
C VAL A 102 13.66 5.96 2.50
N SER A 103 13.74 7.09 3.21
CA SER A 103 13.50 7.15 4.65
C SER A 103 12.07 6.73 5.02
N SER A 104 11.07 7.24 4.30
CA SER A 104 9.66 6.88 4.48
C SER A 104 9.43 5.39 4.23
N LYS A 105 9.99 4.83 3.15
CA LYS A 105 9.91 3.40 2.85
C LYS A 105 10.50 2.54 3.97
N LYS A 106 11.64 2.96 4.54
CA LYS A 106 12.25 2.28 5.69
C LYS A 106 11.33 2.33 6.92
N ASN A 107 10.82 3.51 7.27
CA ASN A 107 9.90 3.68 8.40
C ASN A 107 8.62 2.84 8.24
N MET A 108 8.07 2.76 7.02
CA MET A 108 6.92 1.91 6.73
C MET A 108 7.24 0.42 6.87
N ALA A 109 8.44 -0.02 6.46
CA ALA A 109 8.88 -1.39 6.65
C ALA A 109 9.03 -1.74 8.15
N ASP A 110 9.68 -0.86 8.93
CA ASP A 110 9.85 -1.05 10.37
C ASP A 110 8.50 -1.06 11.11
N SER A 111 7.58 -0.19 10.71
CA SER A 111 6.21 -0.15 11.24
C SER A 111 5.44 -1.43 10.92
N ARG A 112 5.55 -1.92 9.67
CA ARG A 112 4.94 -3.18 9.23
C ARG A 112 5.48 -4.36 10.04
N ASP A 113 6.78 -4.45 10.24
CA ASP A 113 7.41 -5.53 11.01
C ASP A 113 6.97 -5.50 12.48
N THR A 114 6.89 -4.31 13.06
CA THR A 114 6.41 -4.13 14.44
C THR A 114 4.94 -4.55 14.57
N ALA A 115 4.09 -4.14 13.62
CA ALA A 115 2.69 -4.54 13.58
C ALA A 115 2.52 -6.06 13.40
N GLN A 116 3.35 -6.67 12.55
CA GLN A 116 3.34 -8.12 12.33
C GLN A 116 3.73 -8.89 13.58
N ARG A 117 4.78 -8.44 14.30
CA ARG A 117 5.18 -9.03 15.59
C ARG A 117 4.07 -8.90 16.63
N ALA A 118 3.46 -7.73 16.74
CA ALA A 118 2.33 -7.51 17.65
C ALA A 118 1.13 -8.42 17.32
N LEU A 119 0.83 -8.61 16.03
CA LEU A 119 -0.24 -9.50 15.60
C LEU A 119 0.05 -10.97 15.92
N GLN A 120 1.29 -11.42 15.72
CA GLN A 120 1.72 -12.77 16.08
C GLN A 120 1.62 -12.99 17.60
N GLN A 121 2.08 -12.03 18.41
CA GLN A 121 1.93 -12.08 19.86
C GLN A 121 0.46 -12.12 20.28
N LYS A 122 -0.41 -11.31 19.67
CA LYS A 122 -1.86 -11.33 19.92
C LYS A 122 -2.47 -12.70 19.59
N LYS A 123 -2.09 -13.32 18.48
CA LYS A 123 -2.54 -14.68 18.13
C LYS A 123 -2.11 -15.69 19.20
N ARG A 124 -0.84 -15.67 19.61
CA ARG A 124 -0.31 -16.55 20.66
C ARG A 124 -1.05 -16.37 21.99
N LEU A 125 -1.27 -15.12 22.40
CA LEU A 125 -2.01 -14.81 23.63
C LEU A 125 -3.48 -15.25 23.58
N ASN A 126 -4.14 -15.13 22.42
CA ASN A 126 -5.50 -15.62 22.25
C ASN A 126 -5.59 -17.15 22.36
N LEU A 127 -4.63 -17.88 21.78
CA LEU A 127 -4.55 -19.34 21.95
C LEU A 127 -4.36 -19.71 23.43
N LEU A 128 -3.43 -19.04 24.12
CA LEU A 128 -3.20 -19.26 25.54
C LEU A 128 -4.43 -18.93 26.40
N LYS A 129 -5.12 -17.83 26.11
CA LYS A 129 -6.37 -17.43 26.77
C LYS A 129 -7.47 -18.46 26.57
N ASN A 130 -7.63 -18.99 25.36
CA ASN A 130 -8.61 -20.04 25.09
C ASN A 130 -8.28 -21.32 25.83
N LYS A 131 -7.00 -21.74 25.86
CA LYS A 131 -6.54 -22.88 26.67
C LYS A 131 -6.85 -22.66 28.16
N ALA A 132 -6.51 -21.49 28.72
CA ALA A 132 -6.78 -21.17 30.12
C ALA A 132 -8.27 -21.21 30.46
N LYS A 133 -9.14 -20.71 29.56
CA LYS A 133 -10.60 -20.80 29.72
C LYS A 133 -11.10 -22.25 29.72
N LEU A 134 -10.56 -23.10 28.85
CA LEU A 134 -10.93 -24.52 28.82
C LEU A 134 -10.49 -25.25 30.10
N VAL A 135 -9.30 -24.96 30.61
CA VAL A 135 -8.80 -25.52 31.89
C VAL A 135 -9.68 -25.05 33.05
N LEU A 136 -10.06 -23.77 33.09
CA LEU A 136 -10.94 -23.24 34.12
C LEU A 136 -12.33 -23.87 34.06
N LEU A 137 -12.92 -23.98 32.86
CA LEU A 137 -14.20 -24.65 32.65
C LEU A 137 -14.15 -26.11 33.10
N LEU A 138 -13.08 -26.83 32.76
CA LEU A 138 -12.91 -28.23 33.18
C LEU A 138 -12.80 -28.34 34.71
N ASN A 139 -12.10 -27.41 35.37
CA ASN A 139 -12.03 -27.37 36.83
C ASN A 139 -13.40 -27.08 37.48
N GLU A 140 -14.18 -26.14 36.94
CA GLU A 140 -15.55 -25.88 37.40
C GLU A 140 -16.46 -27.09 37.20
N GLN A 141 -16.35 -27.78 36.05
CA GLN A 141 -17.09 -29.02 35.80
C GLN A 141 -16.67 -30.12 36.78
N CYS A 142 -15.37 -30.31 37.03
CA CYS A 142 -14.89 -31.28 38.02
C CYS A 142 -15.43 -30.96 39.42
N THR A 143 -15.42 -29.69 39.83
CA THR A 143 -15.93 -29.28 41.15
C THR A 143 -17.45 -29.45 41.25
N SER A 144 -18.19 -29.12 40.18
CA SER A 144 -19.63 -29.37 40.11
C SER A 144 -19.94 -30.86 40.13
N PHE A 145 -19.11 -31.67 39.48
CA PHE A 145 -19.21 -33.12 39.48
C PHE A 145 -18.95 -33.69 40.88
N GLU A 146 -17.91 -33.23 41.60
CA GLU A 146 -17.62 -33.60 43.00
C GLU A 146 -18.77 -33.27 43.93
N THR A 147 -19.29 -32.05 43.87
CA THR A 147 -20.41 -31.63 44.74
C THR A 147 -21.67 -32.44 44.46
N LEU A 148 -21.97 -32.75 43.19
CA LEU A 148 -23.10 -33.62 42.84
C LEU A 148 -22.89 -35.07 43.26
N LEU A 149 -21.65 -35.59 43.18
CA LEU A 149 -21.32 -36.95 43.58
C LEU A 149 -21.32 -37.12 45.11
N GLY A 150 -20.89 -36.09 45.84
CA GLY A 150 -20.91 -36.04 47.31
C GLY A 150 -22.29 -35.86 47.94
N LEU A 151 -23.32 -35.53 47.15
CA LEU A 151 -24.71 -35.58 47.61
C LEU A 151 -25.13 -37.06 47.76
N ASP A 152 -25.46 -37.45 48.98
CA ASP A 152 -25.66 -38.85 49.36
C ASP A 152 -26.83 -39.54 48.64
N ILE A 153 -26.70 -40.85 48.41
CA ILE A 153 -27.75 -41.69 47.78
C ILE A 153 -28.98 -41.82 48.70
N GLY A 154 -28.78 -41.64 50.01
CA GLY A 154 -29.80 -41.82 51.04
C GLY A 154 -30.89 -40.74 51.13
N GLU A 155 -30.65 -39.54 50.60
CA GLU A 155 -31.60 -38.41 50.71
C GLU A 155 -32.55 -38.28 49.50
N LEU A 156 -32.36 -39.10 48.46
CA LEU A 156 -32.89 -38.83 47.13
C LEU A 156 -34.02 -39.79 46.73
N SER A 157 -35.25 -39.26 46.71
CA SER A 157 -36.43 -39.95 46.16
C SER A 157 -36.17 -40.47 44.73
N VAL A 158 -36.77 -41.62 44.38
CA VAL A 158 -36.68 -42.30 43.06
C VAL A 158 -36.85 -41.34 41.87
N LYS A 159 -37.68 -40.31 42.00
CA LYS A 159 -37.94 -39.29 40.97
C LYS A 159 -36.78 -38.30 40.74
N ARG A 160 -35.92 -38.11 41.74
CA ARG A 160 -34.76 -37.18 41.71
C ARG A 160 -33.45 -37.88 41.35
N LEU A 161 -33.40 -39.21 41.46
CA LEU A 161 -32.24 -40.01 41.07
C LEU A 161 -32.03 -40.03 39.55
N GLN A 162 -33.11 -40.13 38.77
CA GLN A 162 -33.06 -40.12 37.30
C GLN A 162 -32.46 -38.82 36.72
N PRO A 163 -32.91 -37.60 37.08
CA PRO A 163 -32.31 -36.37 36.58
C PRO A 163 -30.86 -36.19 37.06
N LYS A 164 -30.53 -36.65 38.28
CA LYS A 164 -29.15 -36.61 38.80
C LYS A 164 -28.20 -37.51 38.01
N LEU A 165 -28.61 -38.73 37.65
CA LEU A 165 -27.82 -39.63 36.81
C LEU A 165 -27.62 -39.07 35.40
N LEU A 166 -28.65 -38.44 34.84
CA LEU A 166 -28.55 -37.77 33.53
C LEU A 166 -27.56 -36.61 33.57
N THR A 167 -27.65 -35.72 34.57
CA THR A 167 -26.74 -34.57 34.70
C THR A 167 -25.32 -34.99 35.01
N LEU A 168 -25.11 -36.03 35.82
CA LEU A 168 -23.78 -36.61 36.04
C LEU A 168 -23.22 -37.20 34.74
N THR A 169 -24.04 -37.90 33.97
CA THR A 169 -23.58 -38.47 32.69
C THR A 169 -23.22 -37.37 31.70
N THR A 170 -24.03 -36.31 31.57
CA THR A 170 -23.69 -35.19 30.67
C THR A 170 -22.42 -34.46 31.11
N LEU A 171 -22.22 -34.25 32.41
CA LEU A 171 -20.99 -33.68 32.97
C LEU A 171 -19.77 -34.59 32.73
N TYR A 172 -19.93 -35.90 32.87
CA TYR A 172 -18.88 -36.88 32.58
C TYR A 172 -18.45 -36.83 31.10
N LEU A 173 -19.41 -36.83 30.17
CA LEU A 173 -19.09 -36.70 28.74
C LEU A 173 -18.45 -35.35 28.41
N SER A 174 -18.96 -34.25 28.98
CA SER A 174 -18.40 -32.92 28.71
C SER A 174 -16.98 -32.79 29.25
N ALA A 175 -16.72 -33.25 30.47
CA ALA A 175 -15.40 -33.23 31.07
C ALA A 175 -14.41 -34.11 30.30
N THR A 176 -14.83 -35.29 29.85
CA THR A 176 -13.99 -36.21 29.05
C THR A 176 -13.68 -35.63 27.66
N LYS A 177 -14.65 -34.96 27.01
CA LYS A 177 -14.42 -34.26 25.74
C LYS A 177 -13.46 -33.08 25.89
N ILE A 178 -13.62 -32.25 26.92
CA ILE A 178 -12.73 -31.12 27.18
C ILE A 178 -11.33 -31.62 27.51
N TYR A 179 -11.21 -32.72 28.26
CA TYR A 179 -9.94 -33.37 28.52
C TYR A 179 -9.25 -33.84 27.23
N ALA A 180 -9.96 -34.52 26.32
CA ALA A 180 -9.39 -34.96 25.05
C ALA A 180 -8.88 -33.80 24.19
N ILE A 181 -9.64 -32.70 24.12
CA ILE A 181 -9.24 -31.47 23.40
C ILE A 181 -7.98 -30.83 24.02
N LEU A 182 -7.82 -30.93 25.34
CA LEU A 182 -6.65 -30.39 26.05
C LEU A 182 -5.42 -31.30 25.91
N ASP A 183 -5.61 -32.62 25.84
CA ASP A 183 -4.54 -33.62 25.69
C ASP A 183 -3.96 -33.63 24.26
N GLU A 184 -4.80 -33.46 23.23
CA GLU A 184 -4.33 -33.33 21.83
C GLU A 184 -3.54 -32.04 21.55
N ALA A 185 -3.67 -31.02 22.41
CA ALA A 185 -3.08 -29.70 22.21
C ALA A 185 -1.65 -29.54 22.81
N HIS A 186 -0.98 -30.65 23.14
CA HIS A 186 0.31 -30.72 23.84
C HIS A 186 1.52 -30.43 22.95
N GLU A 187 1.98 -29.18 22.97
CA GLU A 187 3.39 -28.83 22.70
C GLU A 187 4.08 -28.14 23.91
N GLU A 188 3.32 -27.55 24.85
CA GLU A 188 3.84 -26.99 26.11
C GLU A 188 2.80 -27.20 27.23
N GLY A 189 2.98 -28.26 28.03
CA GLY A 189 1.98 -28.71 29.01
C GLY A 189 1.82 -27.75 30.20
N CYS A 190 0.59 -27.30 30.46
CA CYS A 190 0.27 -26.60 31.71
C CYS A 190 0.48 -27.56 32.90
N VAL A 191 1.42 -27.22 33.79
CA VAL A 191 1.73 -28.01 35.02
C VAL A 191 0.49 -28.28 35.87
N PHE A 192 -0.46 -27.34 35.92
CA PHE A 192 -1.73 -27.49 36.63
C PHE A 192 -2.64 -28.57 36.01
N PHE A 193 -2.70 -28.65 34.67
CA PHE A 193 -3.51 -29.66 33.98
C PHE A 193 -2.98 -31.06 34.28
N GLU A 194 -1.66 -31.26 34.11
CA GLU A 194 -1.04 -32.57 34.33
C GLU A 194 -1.02 -32.99 35.80
N LYS A 195 -0.70 -32.08 36.73
CA LYS A 195 -0.51 -32.45 38.14
C LYS A 195 -1.78 -32.41 38.99
N SER A 196 -2.77 -31.60 38.63
CA SER A 196 -3.93 -31.38 39.49
C SER A 196 -5.22 -31.81 38.81
N LEU A 197 -5.42 -31.43 37.55
CA LEU A 197 -6.73 -31.64 36.90
C LEU A 197 -6.88 -33.05 36.33
N LYS A 198 -5.83 -33.60 35.72
CA LYS A 198 -5.79 -34.98 35.21
C LYS A 198 -6.01 -36.03 36.30
N PRO A 199 -5.27 -36.04 37.43
CA PRO A 199 -5.53 -37.01 38.49
C PRO A 199 -6.90 -36.81 39.15
N LYS A 200 -7.36 -35.56 39.30
CA LYS A 200 -8.69 -35.25 39.84
C LYS A 200 -9.81 -35.76 38.94
N LEU A 201 -9.69 -35.57 37.63
CA LEU A 201 -10.64 -36.10 36.65
C LEU A 201 -10.64 -37.64 36.68
N LEU A 202 -9.47 -38.28 36.67
CA LEU A 202 -9.37 -39.74 36.73
C LEU A 202 -9.98 -40.30 38.03
N SER A 203 -9.76 -39.63 39.18
CA SER A 203 -10.42 -39.98 40.45
C SER A 203 -11.93 -39.89 40.33
N LEU A 204 -12.44 -38.78 39.81
CA LEU A 204 -13.88 -38.57 39.61
C LEU A 204 -14.50 -39.59 38.66
N GLN A 205 -13.81 -39.97 37.59
CA GLN A 205 -14.26 -41.01 36.68
C GLN A 205 -14.34 -42.38 37.37
N LEU A 206 -13.40 -42.70 38.26
CA LEU A 206 -13.42 -43.92 39.07
C LEU A 206 -14.54 -43.89 40.12
N GLU A 207 -14.71 -42.78 40.82
CA GLU A 207 -15.77 -42.57 41.81
C GLU A 207 -17.16 -42.64 41.17
N PHE A 208 -17.34 -42.10 39.96
CA PHE A 208 -18.59 -42.24 39.22
C PHE A 208 -18.85 -43.68 38.77
N LYS A 209 -17.81 -44.40 38.31
CA LYS A 209 -17.92 -45.84 38.03
C LYS A 209 -18.33 -46.63 39.28
N ALA A 210 -17.80 -46.27 40.46
CA ALA A 210 -18.19 -46.88 41.73
C ALA A 210 -19.63 -46.52 42.13
N TYR A 211 -20.03 -45.25 41.99
CA TYR A 211 -21.38 -44.75 42.25
C TYR A 211 -22.44 -45.47 41.39
N ILE A 212 -22.17 -45.67 40.09
CA ILE A 212 -23.05 -46.44 39.20
C ILE A 212 -23.16 -47.90 39.66
N LYS A 213 -22.05 -48.53 40.10
CA LYS A 213 -22.09 -49.92 40.60
C LYS A 213 -22.90 -50.03 41.89
N GLU A 214 -22.71 -49.10 42.84
CA GLU A 214 -23.44 -49.11 44.11
C GLU A 214 -24.93 -48.85 43.92
N THR A 215 -25.29 -47.90 43.05
CA THR A 215 -26.70 -47.64 42.71
C THR A 215 -27.34 -48.84 42.00
N LEU A 216 -26.60 -49.55 41.14
CA LEU A 216 -27.06 -50.78 40.51
C LEU A 216 -27.30 -51.90 41.54
N ASP A 217 -26.39 -52.08 42.50
CA ASP A 217 -26.53 -53.09 43.56
C ASP A 217 -27.70 -52.80 44.51
N ARG A 218 -28.01 -51.53 44.78
CA ARG A 218 -29.20 -51.13 45.56
C ARG A 218 -30.49 -51.37 44.79
N VAL A 219 -30.55 -50.98 43.52
CA VAL A 219 -31.73 -51.21 42.66
C VAL A 219 -31.99 -52.71 42.44
N ARG A 220 -30.95 -53.54 42.40
CA ARG A 220 -31.08 -55.00 42.35
C ARG A 220 -31.73 -55.60 43.61
N LYS A 221 -31.58 -54.95 44.77
CA LYS A 221 -32.18 -55.39 46.06
C LYS A 221 -33.65 -54.97 46.20
N GLU A 222 -34.07 -53.87 45.57
CA GLU A 222 -35.46 -53.38 45.59
C GLU A 222 -36.00 -53.14 44.16
N PRO A 223 -36.49 -54.16 43.44
CA PRO A 223 -36.88 -54.03 42.03
C PRO A 223 -38.23 -53.34 41.79
N LYS A 224 -39.01 -53.03 42.83
CA LYS A 224 -40.37 -52.48 42.66
C LYS A 224 -40.33 -50.96 42.48
N GLY A 225 -40.51 -50.48 41.25
CA GLY A 225 -40.71 -49.05 40.93
C GLY A 225 -39.52 -48.33 40.28
N TYR A 226 -38.46 -49.07 39.91
CA TYR A 226 -37.22 -48.51 39.36
C TYR A 226 -36.99 -48.78 37.85
N ASP A 227 -37.96 -49.31 37.10
CA ASP A 227 -37.77 -49.69 35.68
C ASP A 227 -37.18 -48.57 34.81
N THR A 228 -37.64 -47.32 35.00
CA THR A 228 -37.11 -46.15 34.29
C THR A 228 -35.71 -45.75 34.73
N VAL A 229 -35.37 -45.98 36.00
CA VAL A 229 -34.06 -45.72 36.59
C VAL A 229 -33.06 -46.79 36.19
N ILE A 230 -33.48 -48.06 36.05
CA ILE A 230 -32.66 -49.16 35.55
C ILE A 230 -32.27 -48.90 34.09
N MET A 231 -33.21 -48.45 33.26
CA MET A 231 -32.94 -48.11 31.85
C MET A 231 -31.97 -46.94 31.71
N SER A 232 -32.09 -45.90 32.54
CA SER A 232 -31.12 -44.80 32.54
C SER A 232 -29.77 -45.26 33.08
N LEU A 233 -29.71 -46.11 34.10
CA LEU A 233 -28.46 -46.68 34.64
C LEU A 233 -27.72 -47.55 33.62
N LEU A 234 -28.44 -48.39 32.87
CA LEU A 234 -27.87 -49.21 31.80
C LEU A 234 -27.35 -48.34 30.65
N HIS A 235 -28.04 -47.24 30.33
CA HIS A 235 -27.55 -46.27 29.36
C HIS A 235 -26.28 -45.56 29.86
N CYS A 236 -26.24 -45.16 31.13
CA CYS A 236 -25.06 -44.58 31.78
C CYS A 236 -23.88 -45.56 31.78
N GLN A 237 -24.11 -46.84 32.12
CA GLN A 237 -23.08 -47.88 32.05
C GLN A 237 -22.58 -48.12 30.62
N ARG A 238 -23.48 -48.13 29.63
CA ARG A 238 -23.06 -48.27 28.24
C ARG A 238 -22.14 -47.13 27.84
N ILE A 239 -22.49 -45.89 28.18
CA ILE A 239 -21.68 -44.72 27.81
C ILE A 239 -20.34 -44.67 28.57
N VAL A 240 -20.34 -45.00 29.86
CA VAL A 240 -19.11 -45.05 30.66
C VAL A 240 -18.21 -46.22 30.27
N GLY A 241 -18.78 -47.34 29.79
CA GLY A 241 -18.06 -48.51 29.30
C GLY A 241 -17.57 -48.40 27.85
N SER A 242 -18.17 -47.53 27.03
CA SER A 242 -17.72 -47.25 25.65
C SER A 242 -16.80 -46.03 25.54
N SER A 243 -16.52 -45.36 26.67
CA SER A 243 -15.55 -44.26 26.80
C SER A 243 -14.19 -44.73 27.36
N SER A 244 -13.95 -46.04 27.46
CA SER A 244 -12.63 -46.63 27.76
C SER A 244 -12.07 -47.33 26.52
#